data_AF-A0A1C6HH56-F1
#
_entry.id   AF-A0A1C6HH56-F1
#
_cell.length_a   1.000
_cell.length_b   1.000
_cell.length_c   1.000
_cell.angle_alpha   90.00
_cell.angle_beta   90.00
_cell.angle_gamma   90.00
#
_symmetry.space_group_name_H-M   'P 1'
#
loop_
_entity.id
_entity.type
_entity.pdbx_description
1 polymer ?
#
loop_
_entity_poly.entity_id
_entity_poly.type
_entity_poly.pdbx_seq_one_letter_code
_entity_poly.pdbx_strand_id
1 'polypeptide(L)'
;MEIYKTIKNEAQDEFVERRSKFIGYIKPVQEEQEAIDFINEKKRIHWDATHNVYAYILRNGQIKRYSDDGEPQGTAGIPVLDVLQKAGIVDAVVVVTRYFGGILLGGGGLVRAYSHGASIAVNAGGIITMEKSLKVTLSCDYNQYGKLSGVVPLFGGNIYNSEFTDCVGLEFYLPKDKYESFTKELADITCGSVEAKIIGEEWVEAN
;
A
#
# COMPACT_ATOMS: atom_id res chain seq x y z
N MET A 1 -10.25 -13.98 5.95
CA MET A 1 -10.04 -12.53 5.81
C MET A 1 -9.10 -12.32 4.65
N GLU A 2 -9.52 -11.60 3.61
CA GLU A 2 -8.63 -11.28 2.49
C GLU A 2 -7.79 -10.07 2.91
N ILE A 3 -6.47 -10.27 3.03
CA ILE A 3 -5.52 -9.22 3.39
C ILE A 3 -4.35 -9.21 2.41
N TYR A 4 -3.74 -8.05 2.22
CA TYR A 4 -2.46 -7.93 1.50
C TYR A 4 -1.61 -6.82 2.10
N LYS A 5 -0.30 -6.83 1.79
CA LYS A 5 0.61 -5.75 2.18
C LYS A 5 0.92 -4.87 0.98
N THR A 6 0.96 -3.57 1.21
CA THR A 6 1.38 -2.58 0.22
C THR A 6 2.15 -1.44 0.91
N ILE A 7 2.42 -0.37 0.19
CA ILE A 7 3.15 0.79 0.66
C ILE A 7 2.18 1.94 0.94
N LYS A 8 2.41 2.68 2.02
CA LYS A 8 1.53 3.77 2.44
C LYS A 8 1.66 4.98 1.53
N ASN A 9 2.89 5.41 1.27
CA ASN A 9 3.18 6.66 0.57
C ASN A 9 4.30 6.49 -0.46
N GLU A 10 4.31 7.36 -1.47
CA GLU A 10 5.51 7.57 -2.28
C GLU A 10 6.65 8.05 -1.38
N ALA A 11 7.81 7.42 -1.48
CA ALA A 11 8.98 7.75 -0.69
C ALA A 11 10.29 7.41 -1.40
N GLN A 12 11.38 7.90 -0.85
CA GLN A 12 12.73 7.60 -1.34
C GLN A 12 13.73 7.57 -0.19
N ASP A 13 14.84 6.87 -0.42
CA ASP A 13 16.04 6.96 0.42
C ASP A 13 17.28 6.66 -0.44
N GLU A 14 18.46 7.07 0.01
CA GLU A 14 19.70 6.95 -0.75
C GLU A 14 20.91 6.52 0.08
N PHE A 15 21.86 5.86 -0.59
CA PHE A 15 23.13 5.49 0.00
C PHE A 15 24.27 5.52 -1.03
N VAL A 16 25.50 5.45 -0.53
CA VAL A 16 26.71 5.39 -1.36
C VAL A 16 27.50 4.13 -1.01
N GLU A 17 27.84 3.35 -2.03
CA GLU A 17 28.69 2.15 -1.92
C GLU A 17 29.80 2.26 -2.96
N ARG A 18 31.06 2.20 -2.53
CA ARG A 18 32.24 2.32 -3.40
C ARG A 18 32.13 3.50 -4.39
N ARG A 19 31.78 4.68 -3.88
CA ARG A 19 31.55 5.93 -4.63
C ARG A 19 30.36 5.91 -5.58
N SER A 20 29.72 4.76 -5.81
CA SER A 20 28.48 4.71 -6.59
C SER A 20 27.32 5.13 -5.69
N LYS A 21 26.51 6.07 -6.14
CA LYS A 21 25.31 6.52 -5.43
C LYS A 21 24.11 5.72 -5.93
N PHE A 22 23.29 5.26 -4.99
CA PHE A 22 22.04 4.55 -5.26
C PHE A 22 20.90 5.31 -4.57
N ILE A 23 19.83 5.57 -5.32
CA ILE A 23 18.63 6.21 -4.81
C ILE A 23 17.48 5.24 -5.05
N GLY A 24 16.89 4.73 -3.99
CA GLY A 24 15.70 3.89 -4.05
C GLY A 24 14.45 4.73 -3.93
N TYR A 25 13.52 4.54 -4.87
CA TYR A 25 12.20 5.14 -4.90
C TYR A 25 11.15 4.05 -4.79
N ILE A 26 10.05 4.33 -4.08
CA ILE A 26 8.90 3.44 -4.02
C ILE A 26 7.61 4.24 -4.09
N LYS A 27 6.57 3.66 -4.70
CA LYS A 27 5.24 4.25 -4.79
C LYS A 27 4.15 3.16 -4.78
N PRO A 28 3.04 3.33 -4.05
CA PRO A 28 1.87 2.49 -4.22
C PRO A 28 1.22 2.75 -5.57
N VAL A 29 0.87 1.68 -6.29
CA VAL A 29 0.26 1.73 -7.62
C VAL A 29 -0.75 0.60 -7.77
N GLN A 30 -1.90 0.87 -8.37
CA GLN A 30 -2.97 -0.10 -8.56
C GLN A 30 -3.01 -0.64 -10.00
N GLU A 31 -2.47 0.11 -10.95
CA GLU A 31 -2.49 -0.22 -12.37
C GLU A 31 -1.09 -0.19 -13.00
N GLU A 32 -0.93 -0.94 -14.09
CA GLU A 32 0.34 -1.01 -14.81
C GLU A 32 0.75 0.33 -15.40
N GLN A 33 -0.21 1.15 -15.82
CA GLN A 33 0.07 2.49 -16.35
C GLN A 33 0.68 3.41 -15.29
N GLU A 34 0.20 3.36 -14.04
CA GLU A 34 0.75 4.16 -12.94
C GLU A 34 2.21 3.78 -12.63
N ALA A 35 2.52 2.47 -12.68
CA ALA A 35 3.88 1.98 -12.53
C ALA A 35 4.78 2.49 -13.67
N ILE A 36 4.31 2.42 -14.92
CA ILE A 36 5.03 2.90 -16.10
C ILE A 36 5.27 4.41 -16.02
N ASP A 37 4.27 5.18 -15.62
CA ASP A 37 4.36 6.64 -15.50
C ASP A 37 5.39 7.05 -14.45
N PHE A 38 5.41 6.36 -13.30
CA PHE A 38 6.40 6.57 -12.26
C PHE A 38 7.83 6.21 -12.72
N ILE A 39 8.00 5.08 -13.42
CA ILE A 39 9.30 4.69 -13.99
C ILE A 39 9.79 5.76 -14.95
N ASN A 40 8.93 6.23 -15.85
CA ASN A 40 9.25 7.28 -16.82
C ASN A 40 9.55 8.62 -16.14
N GLU A 41 8.84 8.96 -15.08
CA GLU A 41 9.10 10.14 -14.26
C GLU A 41 10.52 10.09 -13.69
N LYS A 42 10.89 9.01 -12.99
CA LYS A 42 12.24 8.90 -12.40
C LYS A 42 13.33 8.84 -13.47
N LYS A 43 13.09 8.19 -14.62
CA LYS A 43 14.00 8.23 -15.79
C LYS A 43 14.19 9.63 -16.36
N ARG A 44 13.16 10.48 -16.38
CA ARG A 44 13.27 11.88 -16.81
C ARG A 44 14.05 12.74 -15.80
N ILE A 45 13.78 12.56 -14.51
CA ILE A 45 14.48 13.26 -13.44
C ILE A 45 15.97 12.88 -13.44
N HIS A 46 16.28 11.59 -13.64
CA HIS A 46 17.61 11.02 -13.64
C HIS A 46 18.06 10.58 -15.03
N TRP A 47 17.92 11.47 -16.00
CA TRP A 47 18.29 11.21 -17.40
C TRP A 47 19.80 10.95 -17.59
N ASP A 48 20.63 11.45 -16.67
CA ASP A 48 22.09 11.34 -16.65
C ASP A 48 22.60 10.21 -15.75
N ALA A 49 21.70 9.46 -15.09
CA ALA A 49 22.07 8.31 -14.30
C ALA A 49 22.59 7.18 -15.18
N THR A 50 23.42 6.31 -14.59
CA THR A 50 23.98 5.15 -15.28
C THR A 50 22.89 4.13 -15.57
N HIS A 51 22.04 3.86 -14.58
CA HIS A 51 20.93 2.90 -14.69
C HIS A 51 19.75 3.35 -13.81
N ASN A 52 18.53 3.10 -14.28
CA ASN A 52 17.25 3.26 -13.58
C ASN A 52 16.54 1.91 -13.56
N VAL A 53 17.04 1.03 -12.69
CA VAL A 53 16.55 -0.35 -12.49
C VAL A 53 15.20 -0.29 -11.82
N TYR A 54 14.26 -1.15 -12.21
CA TYR A 54 12.93 -1.14 -11.60
C TYR A 54 12.37 -2.54 -11.39
N ALA A 55 11.42 -2.64 -10.48
CA ALA A 55 10.49 -3.75 -10.37
C ALA A 55 9.13 -3.29 -9.85
N TYR A 56 8.07 -3.99 -10.23
CA TYR A 56 6.74 -3.80 -9.65
C TYR A 56 5.98 -5.11 -9.54
N ILE A 57 5.07 -5.14 -8.57
CA ILE A 57 4.13 -6.24 -8.38
C ILE A 57 2.73 -5.62 -8.29
N LEU A 58 1.82 -6.09 -9.13
CA LEU A 58 0.40 -5.75 -9.07
C LEU A 58 -0.38 -7.00 -8.72
N ARG A 59 -1.28 -6.88 -7.74
CA ARG A 59 -2.15 -7.95 -7.31
C ARG A 59 -3.21 -8.23 -8.38
N ASN A 60 -3.76 -7.18 -8.98
CA ASN A 60 -4.64 -7.31 -10.13
C ASN A 60 -3.85 -7.91 -11.31
N GLY A 61 -4.38 -8.97 -11.92
CA GLY A 61 -3.70 -9.70 -13.00
C GLY A 61 -2.44 -10.47 -12.58
N GLN A 62 -2.08 -10.50 -11.29
CA GLN A 62 -0.89 -11.18 -10.75
C GLN A 62 0.42 -10.80 -11.47
N ILE A 63 0.53 -9.54 -11.86
CA ILE A 63 1.63 -9.04 -12.70
C ILE A 63 2.89 -8.85 -11.85
N LYS A 64 4.02 -9.33 -12.37
CA LYS A 64 5.35 -9.11 -11.81
C LYS A 64 6.29 -8.72 -12.94
N ARG A 65 6.95 -7.58 -12.82
CA ARG A 65 7.85 -7.05 -13.85
C ARG A 65 9.10 -6.49 -13.21
N TYR A 66 10.20 -6.57 -13.95
CA TYR A 66 11.48 -6.00 -13.56
C TYR A 66 12.31 -5.68 -14.80
N SER A 67 13.33 -4.85 -14.63
CA SER A 67 14.34 -4.57 -15.64
C SER A 67 15.69 -4.30 -14.97
N ASP A 68 16.75 -4.87 -15.53
CA ASP A 68 18.14 -4.56 -15.14
C ASP A 68 18.64 -3.24 -15.74
N ASP A 69 17.88 -2.60 -16.65
CA ASP A 69 18.20 -1.28 -17.27
C ASP A 69 19.66 -1.13 -17.77
N GLY A 70 20.23 -2.21 -18.31
CA GLY A 70 21.61 -2.23 -18.83
C GLY A 70 22.68 -2.72 -17.84
N GLU A 71 22.32 -2.99 -16.58
CA GLU A 71 23.17 -3.76 -15.67
C GLU A 71 23.33 -5.21 -16.18
N PRO A 72 24.38 -5.93 -15.73
CA PRO A 72 24.52 -7.34 -16.02
C PRO A 72 23.25 -8.13 -15.64
N GLN A 73 22.80 -8.98 -16.54
CA GLN A 73 21.53 -9.69 -16.44
C GLN A 73 21.34 -10.37 -15.08
N GLY A 74 20.20 -10.10 -14.43
CA GLY A 74 19.80 -10.67 -13.16
C GLY A 74 20.55 -10.13 -11.94
N THR A 75 21.44 -9.15 -12.10
CA THR A 75 22.20 -8.58 -10.98
C THR A 75 21.56 -7.35 -10.34
N ALA A 76 20.44 -6.85 -10.90
CA ALA A 76 19.79 -5.66 -10.41
C ALA A 76 18.26 -5.79 -10.27
N GLY A 77 17.52 -5.97 -11.38
CA GLY A 77 16.06 -6.00 -11.39
C GLY A 77 15.47 -7.17 -10.60
N ILE A 78 16.09 -8.36 -10.68
CA ILE A 78 15.70 -9.52 -9.86
C ILE A 78 15.90 -9.23 -8.36
N PRO A 79 17.08 -8.77 -7.90
CA PRO A 79 17.27 -8.32 -6.51
C PRO A 79 16.26 -7.29 -5.99
N VAL A 80 15.81 -6.35 -6.82
CA VAL A 80 14.77 -5.37 -6.47
C VAL A 80 13.41 -6.05 -6.33
N LEU A 81 13.03 -6.90 -7.29
CA LEU A 81 11.78 -7.67 -7.25
C LEU A 81 11.71 -8.60 -6.03
N ASP A 82 12.81 -9.27 -5.70
CA ASP A 82 12.93 -10.18 -4.58
C ASP A 82 12.63 -9.50 -3.24
N VAL A 83 13.00 -8.23 -3.08
CA VAL A 83 12.71 -7.46 -1.86
C VAL A 83 11.21 -7.29 -1.68
N LEU A 84 10.48 -6.91 -2.73
CA LEU A 84 9.02 -6.81 -2.69
C LEU A 84 8.37 -8.17 -2.38
N GLN A 85 8.84 -9.23 -3.04
CA GLN A 85 8.29 -10.58 -2.85
C GLN A 85 8.51 -11.11 -1.43
N LYS A 86 9.72 -10.98 -0.89
CA LYS A 86 10.05 -11.45 0.47
C LYS A 86 9.29 -10.68 1.54
N ALA A 87 9.01 -9.40 1.29
CA ALA A 87 8.17 -8.58 2.17
C ALA A 87 6.67 -8.86 2.00
N GLY A 88 6.27 -9.61 0.97
CA GLY A 88 4.87 -9.87 0.64
C GLY A 88 4.13 -8.63 0.11
N ILE A 89 4.86 -7.66 -0.44
CA ILE A 89 4.33 -6.38 -0.92
C ILE A 89 3.78 -6.57 -2.34
N VAL A 90 2.58 -6.04 -2.56
CA VAL A 90 1.91 -5.94 -3.86
C VAL A 90 1.33 -4.55 -4.05
N ASP A 91 0.86 -4.24 -5.26
CA ASP A 91 0.32 -2.94 -5.64
C ASP A 91 1.36 -1.82 -5.39
N ALA A 92 2.60 -2.06 -5.82
CA ALA A 92 3.72 -1.14 -5.62
C ALA A 92 4.77 -1.26 -6.73
N VAL A 93 5.44 -0.13 -7.01
CA VAL A 93 6.57 -0.01 -7.93
C VAL A 93 7.78 0.53 -7.19
N VAL A 94 8.96 -0.02 -7.51
CA VAL A 94 10.26 0.42 -7.03
C VAL A 94 11.15 0.79 -8.21
N VAL A 95 11.85 1.91 -8.11
CA VAL A 95 12.93 2.30 -9.03
C VAL A 95 14.19 2.53 -8.20
N VAL A 96 15.29 1.89 -8.57
CA VAL A 96 16.61 2.14 -7.99
C VAL A 96 17.49 2.79 -9.05
N THR A 97 17.72 4.08 -8.87
CA THR A 97 18.60 4.88 -9.72
C THR A 97 20.04 4.73 -9.24
N ARG A 98 20.96 4.44 -10.16
CA ARG A 98 22.39 4.32 -9.88
C ARG A 98 23.20 5.36 -10.66
N TYR A 99 24.06 6.07 -9.95
CA TYR A 99 25.15 6.86 -10.51
C TYR A 99 26.48 6.13 -10.27
N PHE A 100 27.17 5.75 -11.34
CA PHE A 100 28.44 5.02 -11.25
C PHE A 100 29.57 5.87 -10.68
N GLY A 101 30.23 5.34 -9.64
CA GLY A 101 31.30 6.05 -8.92
C GLY A 101 32.73 5.83 -9.42
N GLY A 102 32.91 5.15 -10.57
CA GLY A 102 34.23 4.81 -11.10
C GLY A 102 34.86 3.54 -10.52
N ILE A 103 34.21 2.86 -9.56
CA ILE A 103 34.69 1.61 -8.95
C ILE A 103 33.65 0.51 -9.18
N LEU A 104 34.08 -0.58 -9.81
CA LEU A 104 33.22 -1.74 -10.06
C LEU A 104 32.86 -2.46 -8.74
N LEU A 105 31.59 -2.82 -8.59
CA LEU A 105 31.10 -3.62 -7.46
C LEU A 105 31.20 -5.13 -7.69
N GLY A 106 31.27 -5.57 -8.96
CA GLY A 106 31.11 -6.97 -9.36
C GLY A 106 29.67 -7.47 -9.18
N GLY A 107 29.31 -8.62 -9.79
CA GLY A 107 27.93 -9.11 -9.81
C GLY A 107 27.30 -9.29 -8.42
N GLY A 108 28.02 -9.91 -7.48
CA GLY A 108 27.54 -10.07 -6.10
C GLY A 108 27.44 -8.75 -5.33
N GLY A 109 28.24 -7.74 -5.68
CA GLY A 109 28.15 -6.40 -5.10
C GLY A 109 26.94 -5.64 -5.62
N LEU A 110 26.63 -5.76 -6.91
CA LEU A 110 25.42 -5.18 -7.52
C LEU A 110 24.15 -5.77 -6.91
N VAL A 111 24.08 -7.10 -6.81
CA VAL A 111 22.94 -7.79 -6.18
C VAL A 111 22.66 -7.23 -4.78
N ARG A 112 23.69 -7.08 -3.95
CA ARG A 112 23.53 -6.52 -2.59
C ARG A 112 23.12 -5.06 -2.62
N ALA A 113 23.74 -4.24 -3.48
CA ALA A 113 23.43 -2.81 -3.57
C ALA A 113 21.98 -2.55 -4.04
N TYR A 114 21.51 -3.27 -5.06
CA TYR A 114 20.15 -3.13 -5.56
C TYR A 114 19.09 -3.65 -4.58
N SER A 115 19.33 -4.78 -3.93
CA SER A 115 18.46 -5.22 -2.83
C SER A 115 18.44 -4.20 -1.68
N HIS A 116 19.59 -3.62 -1.33
CA HIS A 116 19.63 -2.61 -0.28
C HIS A 116 18.86 -1.34 -0.66
N GLY A 117 19.06 -0.82 -1.88
CA GLY A 117 18.33 0.35 -2.40
C GLY A 117 16.82 0.15 -2.41
N ALA A 118 16.35 -1.03 -2.83
CA ALA A 118 14.92 -1.36 -2.74
C ALA A 118 14.45 -1.45 -1.29
N SER A 119 15.24 -2.05 -0.40
CA SER A 119 14.86 -2.22 1.01
C SER A 119 14.74 -0.89 1.76
N ILE A 120 15.65 0.06 1.54
CA ILE A 120 15.57 1.37 2.19
C ILE A 120 14.38 2.17 1.67
N ALA A 121 14.07 2.07 0.37
CA ALA A 121 12.88 2.68 -0.21
C ALA A 121 11.60 2.10 0.40
N VAL A 122 11.49 0.76 0.49
CA VAL A 122 10.38 0.07 1.17
C VAL A 122 10.20 0.55 2.60
N ASN A 123 11.29 0.65 3.36
CA ASN A 123 11.24 1.13 4.74
C ASN A 123 10.75 2.59 4.81
N ALA A 124 11.24 3.46 3.92
CA ALA A 124 10.83 4.85 3.84
C ALA A 124 9.35 5.01 3.44
N GLY A 125 8.83 4.15 2.56
CA GLY A 125 7.44 4.18 2.11
C GLY A 125 6.42 3.71 3.15
N GLY A 126 6.86 2.96 4.16
CA GLY A 126 6.03 2.39 5.21
C GLY A 126 5.12 1.27 4.70
N ILE A 127 5.29 0.05 5.22
CA ILE A 127 4.44 -1.08 4.86
C ILE A 127 3.12 -0.99 5.64
N ILE A 128 2.01 -1.06 4.92
CA ILE A 128 0.66 -1.17 5.50
C ILE A 128 0.02 -2.50 5.12
N THR A 129 -0.90 -2.97 5.96
CA THR A 129 -1.76 -4.12 5.66
C THR A 129 -3.12 -3.58 5.27
N MET A 130 -3.63 -4.04 4.14
CA MET A 130 -4.95 -3.71 3.64
C MET A 130 -5.86 -4.91 3.86
N GLU A 131 -7.08 -4.66 4.34
CA GLU A 131 -8.12 -5.67 4.55
C GLU A 131 -9.35 -5.34 3.71
N LYS A 132 -10.03 -6.39 3.23
CA LYS A 132 -11.30 -6.22 2.53
C LYS A 132 -12.42 -6.10 3.55
N SER A 133 -13.00 -4.91 3.65
CA SER A 133 -14.04 -4.58 4.63
C SER A 133 -15.34 -4.17 3.93
N LEU A 134 -16.46 -4.41 4.61
CA LEU A 134 -17.77 -4.00 4.14
C LEU A 134 -17.89 -2.48 4.32
N LYS A 135 -18.42 -1.82 3.30
CA LYS A 135 -18.88 -0.43 3.42
C LYS A 135 -20.31 -0.47 3.92
N VAL A 136 -20.54 0.07 5.11
CA VAL A 136 -21.82 -0.01 5.84
C VAL A 136 -22.33 1.39 6.13
N THR A 137 -23.65 1.55 6.04
CA THR A 137 -24.35 2.78 6.45
C THR A 137 -25.45 2.49 7.45
N LEU A 138 -25.71 3.44 8.35
CA LEU A 138 -26.88 3.45 9.22
C LEU A 138 -27.36 4.90 9.43
N SER A 139 -28.62 5.05 9.83
CA SER A 139 -29.18 6.34 10.24
C SER A 139 -29.77 6.22 11.64
N CYS A 140 -29.55 7.23 12.47
CA CYS A 140 -29.96 7.24 13.87
C CYS A 140 -30.33 8.63 14.36
N ASP A 141 -31.04 8.70 15.48
CA ASP A 141 -31.32 9.96 16.15
C ASP A 141 -30.07 10.52 16.85
N TYR A 142 -30.03 11.83 17.05
CA TYR A 142 -28.93 12.50 17.77
C TYR A 142 -28.65 11.92 19.16
N ASN A 143 -29.70 11.45 19.86
CA ASN A 143 -29.57 10.83 21.18
C ASN A 143 -28.86 9.46 21.13
N GLN A 144 -28.88 8.79 19.98
CA GLN A 144 -28.27 7.48 19.75
C GLN A 144 -26.85 7.61 19.20
N TYR A 145 -26.54 8.69 18.48
CA TYR A 145 -25.25 8.90 17.80
C TYR A 145 -24.02 8.63 18.68
N GLY A 146 -23.97 9.21 19.90
CA GLY A 146 -22.81 9.04 20.79
C GLY A 146 -22.57 7.57 21.19
N LYS A 147 -23.64 6.79 21.36
CA LYS A 147 -23.55 5.36 21.66
C LYS A 147 -23.13 4.57 20.43
N LEU A 148 -23.76 4.82 19.28
CA LEU A 148 -23.51 4.08 18.04
C LEU A 148 -22.11 4.33 17.47
N SER A 149 -21.65 5.58 17.49
CA SER A 149 -20.30 5.93 17.07
C SER A 149 -19.22 5.27 17.95
N GLY A 150 -19.51 5.05 19.24
CA GLY A 150 -18.63 4.31 20.14
C GLY A 150 -18.65 2.80 19.94
N VAL A 151 -19.74 2.22 19.44
CA VAL A 151 -19.87 0.76 19.21
C VAL A 151 -19.12 0.32 17.96
N VAL A 152 -19.13 1.11 16.88
CA VAL A 152 -18.48 0.74 15.60
C VAL A 152 -17.01 0.31 15.79
N PRO A 153 -16.14 1.07 16.50
CA PRO A 153 -14.75 0.67 16.73
C PRO A 153 -14.57 -0.60 17.57
N LEU A 154 -15.52 -0.94 18.45
CA LEU A 154 -15.45 -2.18 19.26
C LEU A 154 -15.54 -3.44 18.40
N PHE A 155 -16.12 -3.33 17.21
CA PHE A 155 -16.19 -4.39 16.22
C PHE A 155 -15.10 -4.26 15.14
N GLY A 156 -14.07 -3.45 15.38
CA GLY A 156 -12.99 -3.18 14.42
C GLY A 156 -13.39 -2.26 13.27
N GLY A 157 -14.56 -1.62 13.36
CA GLY A 157 -15.03 -0.72 12.32
C GLY A 157 -14.39 0.67 12.41
N ASN A 158 -14.33 1.36 11.28
CA ASN A 158 -13.79 2.72 11.19
C ASN A 158 -14.79 3.64 10.49
N ILE A 159 -15.23 4.69 11.20
CA ILE A 159 -16.18 5.68 10.68
C ILE A 159 -15.40 6.69 9.83
N TYR A 160 -15.73 6.76 8.55
CA TYR A 160 -15.11 7.71 7.62
C TYR A 160 -16.03 8.87 7.24
N ASN A 161 -17.33 8.76 7.50
CA ASN A 161 -18.29 9.83 7.24
C ASN A 161 -19.38 9.89 8.32
N SER A 162 -19.79 11.09 8.68
CA SER A 162 -20.91 11.37 9.58
C SER A 162 -21.63 12.62 9.09
N GLU A 163 -22.89 12.44 8.69
CA GLU A 163 -23.72 13.51 8.14
C GLU A 163 -24.84 13.87 9.13
N PHE A 164 -24.92 15.14 9.48
CA PHE A 164 -25.86 15.66 10.48
C PHE A 164 -26.95 16.49 9.79
N THR A 165 -28.15 15.92 9.68
CA THR A 165 -29.33 16.57 9.08
C THR A 165 -30.50 16.52 10.07
N ASP A 166 -31.72 16.19 9.61
CA ASP A 166 -32.84 15.87 10.49
C ASP A 166 -32.56 14.60 11.34
N CYS A 167 -31.70 13.71 10.83
CA CYS A 167 -31.14 12.56 11.53
C CYS A 167 -29.61 12.49 11.30
N VAL A 168 -28.93 11.59 12.01
CA VAL A 168 -27.48 11.38 11.87
C VAL A 168 -27.21 10.14 11.03
N GLY A 169 -26.66 10.34 9.83
CA GLY A 169 -26.18 9.28 8.96
C GLY A 169 -24.72 8.94 9.27
N LEU A 170 -24.42 7.66 9.46
CA LEU A 170 -23.05 7.17 9.63
C LEU A 170 -22.68 6.29 8.46
N GLU A 171 -21.47 6.47 7.96
CA GLU A 171 -20.86 5.53 7.04
C GLU A 171 -19.49 5.09 7.57
N PHE A 172 -19.28 3.78 7.56
CA PHE A 172 -18.11 3.18 8.17
C PHE A 172 -17.71 1.90 7.45
N TYR A 173 -16.46 1.51 7.63
CA TYR A 173 -15.96 0.21 7.23
C TYR A 173 -16.12 -0.77 8.38
N LEU A 174 -16.43 -2.02 8.07
CA LEU A 174 -16.54 -3.08 9.06
C LEU A 174 -15.97 -4.40 8.51
N PRO A 175 -15.14 -5.13 9.28
CA PRO A 175 -14.72 -6.47 8.90
C PRO A 175 -15.93 -7.37 8.61
N LYS A 176 -15.86 -8.12 7.51
CA LYS A 176 -17.01 -8.91 7.01
C LYS A 176 -17.52 -9.94 8.02
N ASP A 177 -16.62 -10.54 8.79
CA ASP A 177 -16.94 -11.52 9.83
C ASP A 177 -17.58 -10.89 11.08
N LYS A 178 -17.53 -9.56 11.22
CA LYS A 178 -18.11 -8.83 12.36
C LYS A 178 -19.51 -8.33 12.11
N TYR A 179 -19.96 -8.27 10.86
CA TYR A 179 -21.27 -7.72 10.48
C TYR A 179 -22.43 -8.34 11.26
N GLU A 180 -22.54 -9.66 11.31
CA GLU A 180 -23.66 -10.33 12.01
C GLU A 180 -23.65 -10.08 13.53
N SER A 181 -22.47 -9.96 14.14
CA SER A 181 -22.37 -9.67 15.57
C SER A 181 -22.65 -8.20 15.87
N PHE A 182 -22.22 -7.30 14.99
CA PHE A 182 -22.49 -5.87 15.07
C PHE A 182 -23.98 -5.58 14.91
N THR A 183 -24.68 -6.21 13.97
CA THR A 183 -26.12 -5.99 13.77
C THR A 183 -26.97 -6.47 14.95
N LYS A 184 -26.55 -7.54 15.64
CA LYS A 184 -27.19 -7.98 16.88
C LYS A 184 -27.02 -6.96 18.01
N GLU A 185 -25.78 -6.53 18.24
CA GLU A 185 -25.50 -5.48 19.25
C GLU A 185 -26.26 -4.19 18.93
N LEU A 186 -26.30 -3.80 17.65
CA LEU A 186 -27.04 -2.63 17.17
C LEU A 186 -28.54 -2.74 17.48
N ALA A 187 -29.14 -3.91 17.25
CA ALA A 187 -30.55 -4.14 17.59
C ALA A 187 -30.78 -4.06 19.10
N ASP A 188 -29.89 -4.65 19.91
CA ASP A 188 -29.99 -4.65 21.38
C ASP A 188 -29.88 -3.25 21.98
N ILE A 189 -28.96 -2.43 21.48
CA ILE A 189 -28.73 -1.07 22.01
C ILE A 189 -29.77 -0.04 21.55
N THR A 190 -30.50 -0.33 20.47
CA THR A 190 -31.50 0.58 19.86
C THR A 190 -32.93 0.06 19.97
N CYS A 191 -33.14 -1.08 20.64
CA CYS A 191 -34.43 -1.78 20.65
C CYS A 191 -34.98 -2.03 19.23
N GLY A 192 -34.09 -2.30 18.27
CA GLY A 192 -34.42 -2.53 16.87
C GLY A 192 -34.82 -1.29 16.06
N SER A 193 -34.65 -0.08 16.60
CA SER A 193 -35.01 1.16 15.89
C SER A 193 -34.01 1.56 14.80
N VAL A 194 -32.78 1.00 14.83
CA VAL A 194 -31.73 1.29 13.85
C VAL A 194 -31.30 0.01 13.14
N GLU A 195 -31.15 0.09 11.82
CA GLU A 195 -30.66 -0.99 10.97
C GLU A 195 -29.40 -0.55 10.23
N ALA A 196 -28.41 -1.43 10.15
CA ALA A 196 -27.23 -1.23 9.33
C ALA A 196 -27.42 -1.89 7.95
N LYS A 197 -26.95 -1.22 6.90
CA LYS A 197 -27.06 -1.67 5.51
C LYS A 197 -25.70 -1.73 4.85
N ILE A 198 -25.41 -2.82 4.17
CA ILE A 198 -24.21 -2.96 3.33
C ILE A 198 -24.44 -2.19 2.03
N ILE A 199 -23.54 -1.29 1.71
CA ILE A 199 -23.56 -0.47 0.48
C ILE A 199 -22.39 -0.78 -0.46
N GLY A 200 -21.46 -1.64 -0.05
CA GLY A 200 -20.36 -2.09 -0.90
C GLY A 200 -19.27 -2.86 -0.14
N GLU A 201 -18.16 -3.11 -0.81
CA GLU A 201 -16.92 -3.64 -0.24
C GLU A 201 -15.75 -2.75 -0.69
N GLU A 202 -14.79 -2.53 0.18
CA GLU A 202 -13.62 -1.70 -0.11
C GLU A 202 -12.37 -2.24 0.61
N TRP A 203 -11.20 -1.95 0.05
CA TRP A 203 -9.92 -2.25 0.69
C TRP A 203 -9.52 -1.08 1.58
N VAL A 204 -9.32 -1.33 2.87
CA VAL A 204 -8.98 -0.30 3.85
C VAL A 204 -7.74 -0.69 4.63
N GLU A 205 -7.01 0.29 5.15
CA GLU A 205 -5.89 0.04 6.06
C GLU A 205 -6.43 -0.69 7.29
N ALA A 206 -5.88 -1.88 7.57
CA ALA A 206 -6.23 -2.65 8.76
C ALA A 206 -5.78 -1.91 10.01
N ASN A 207 -6.65 -1.89 11.02
CA ASN A 207 -6.39 -1.25 12.32
C ASN A 207 -5.34 -2.00 13.16
#